data_AF-A0A9X2EVY5-F1
#
_entry.id   AF-A0A9X2EVY5-F1
#
_cell.length_a   1.000
_cell.length_b   1.000
_cell.length_c   1.000
_cell.angle_alpha   90.00
_cell.angle_beta   90.00
_cell.angle_gamma   90.00
#
_symmetry.space_group_name_H-M   'P 1'
#
loop_
_entity.id
_entity.type
_entity.pdbx_description
1 polymer ?
#
loop_
_entity_poly.entity_id
_entity_poly.type
_entity_poly.pdbx_seq_one_letter_code
_entity_poly.pdbx_strand_id
1 'polypeptide(L)'
;MRNNSETFDLHNLAPQRELRLVIEIGYDLPLYITSHNDIPGFPSNAILGVLKKCSATSQRLLPEQGRAEIGAINFEVVDIAGQLSYVLRDELEQGSSIKGRRVRLFQGFAGLDWDDFRLEQTQIAEDSVSYAAGAYKVRCRDIQREMRRDI
;
A
#
# COMPACT_ATOMS: atom_id res chain seq x y z
N MET A 1 12.12 -3.04 10.66
CA MET A 1 11.04 -2.16 11.14
C MET A 1 11.58 -0.74 11.00
N ARG A 2 11.00 0.12 10.15
CA ARG A 2 11.44 1.52 10.08
C ARG A 2 10.99 2.18 11.39
N ASN A 3 11.94 2.67 12.20
CA ASN A 3 11.62 3.50 13.36
C ASN A 3 11.17 4.87 12.87
N ASN A 4 10.25 5.52 13.59
CA ASN A 4 9.86 6.90 13.27
C ASN A 4 11.10 7.79 13.38
N SER A 5 11.28 8.69 12.41
CA SER A 5 12.25 9.78 12.55
C SER A 5 11.65 10.92 13.36
N GLU A 6 12.52 11.72 13.99
CA GLU A 6 12.09 12.94 14.69
C GLU A 6 11.30 13.88 13.76
N THR A 7 11.68 13.93 12.47
CA THR A 7 10.98 14.68 11.43
C THR A 7 9.54 14.21 11.25
N PHE A 8 9.33 12.88 11.16
CA PHE A 8 7.98 12.32 11.06
C PHE A 8 7.12 12.68 12.28
N ASP A 9 7.67 12.56 13.49
CA ASP A 9 6.95 12.85 14.72
C ASP A 9 6.56 14.34 14.83
N LEU A 10 7.44 15.26 14.41
CA LEU A 10 7.14 16.70 14.34
C LEU A 10 5.96 17.00 13.40
N HIS A 11 5.96 16.43 12.19
CA HIS A 11 4.85 16.61 11.25
C HIS A 11 3.56 15.97 11.77
N ASN A 12 3.65 14.84 12.49
CA ASN A 12 2.49 14.19 13.08
C ASN A 12 1.89 15.00 14.24
N LEU A 13 2.65 15.89 14.89
CA LEU A 13 2.11 16.81 15.91
C LEU A 13 1.52 18.09 15.32
N ALA A 14 1.75 18.37 14.03
CA ALA A 14 1.28 19.58 13.38
C ALA A 14 -0.28 19.63 13.29
N PRO A 15 -0.87 20.83 13.41
CA PRO A 15 -2.33 21.02 13.36
C PRO A 15 -2.91 20.80 11.95
N GLN A 16 -2.15 21.12 10.89
CA GLN A 16 -2.50 20.79 9.50
C GLN A 16 -1.62 19.63 9.03
N ARG A 17 -2.24 18.50 8.72
CA ARG A 17 -1.55 17.30 8.24
C ARG A 17 -1.92 17.04 6.80
N GLU A 18 -0.96 17.20 5.89
CA GLU A 18 -1.12 16.84 4.49
C GLU A 18 -0.49 15.48 4.25
N LEU A 19 -1.31 14.43 4.36
CA LEU A 19 -0.84 13.07 4.26
C LEU A 19 -0.33 12.73 2.86
N ARG A 20 0.77 11.99 2.82
CA ARG A 20 1.32 11.36 1.64
C ARG A 20 1.35 9.85 1.88
N LEU A 21 0.77 9.10 0.96
CA LEU A 21 0.61 7.66 1.08
C LEU A 21 1.34 6.99 -0.08
N VAL A 22 1.99 5.87 0.23
CA VAL A 22 2.71 5.07 -0.75
C VAL A 22 2.36 3.60 -0.55
N ILE A 23 1.97 2.95 -1.63
CA ILE A 23 1.81 1.51 -1.71
C ILE A 23 3.04 0.91 -2.40
N GLU A 24 3.69 -0.04 -1.75
CA GLU A 24 4.71 -0.91 -2.36
C GLU A 24 4.09 -2.29 -2.62
N ILE A 25 4.24 -2.79 -3.84
CA ILE A 25 3.90 -4.17 -4.22
C ILE A 25 5.20 -4.94 -4.47
N GLY A 26 5.38 -6.06 -3.76
CA GLY A 26 6.61 -6.86 -3.76
C GLY A 26 6.76 -7.79 -4.96
N TYR A 27 6.95 -7.22 -6.14
CA TYR A 27 7.53 -7.92 -7.30
C TYR A 27 9.06 -8.03 -7.16
N ASP A 28 9.72 -8.67 -8.13
CA ASP A 28 11.18 -8.78 -8.17
C ASP A 28 11.83 -7.39 -8.22
N LEU A 29 11.24 -6.49 -9.00
CA LEU A 29 11.45 -5.06 -8.91
C LEU A 29 10.22 -4.41 -8.23
N PRO A 30 10.33 -3.93 -6.98
CA PRO A 30 9.18 -3.41 -6.24
C PRO A 30 8.46 -2.29 -7.00
N LEU A 31 7.15 -2.43 -7.14
CA LEU A 31 6.30 -1.40 -7.73
C LEU A 31 5.84 -0.44 -6.65
N TYR A 32 6.11 0.84 -6.84
CA TYR A 32 5.65 1.91 -5.96
C TYR A 32 4.53 2.72 -6.59
N ILE A 33 3.48 2.99 -5.81
CA ILE A 33 2.30 3.75 -6.22
C ILE A 33 2.04 4.83 -5.16
N THR A 34 2.04 6.10 -5.56
CA THR A 34 1.95 7.22 -4.61
C THR A 34 0.64 7.99 -4.74
N SER A 35 0.20 8.62 -3.66
CA SER A 35 -0.97 9.53 -3.69
C SER A 35 -0.67 10.89 -4.31
N HIS A 36 0.60 11.31 -4.30
CA HIS A 36 1.04 12.60 -4.84
C HIS A 36 2.41 12.46 -5.53
N ASN A 37 2.73 13.43 -6.39
CA ASN A 37 3.96 13.49 -7.17
C ASN A 37 5.06 14.35 -6.54
N ASP A 38 4.84 14.88 -5.36
CA ASP A 38 5.69 15.87 -4.67
C ASP A 38 6.48 15.28 -3.49
N ILE A 39 6.82 13.98 -3.55
CA ILE A 39 7.57 13.29 -2.49
C ILE A 39 9.07 13.39 -2.79
N PRO A 40 9.87 14.13 -2.00
CA PRO A 40 11.32 14.21 -2.15
C PRO A 40 12.00 12.85 -1.95
N GLY A 41 13.12 12.61 -2.65
CA GLY A 41 13.92 11.39 -2.50
C GLY A 41 13.27 10.11 -3.06
N PHE A 42 12.08 10.21 -3.66
CA PHE A 42 11.35 9.05 -4.15
C PHE A 42 11.97 8.47 -5.44
N PRO A 43 12.10 7.13 -5.57
CA PRO A 43 12.69 6.51 -6.76
C PRO A 43 11.90 6.82 -8.04
N SER A 44 12.61 6.92 -9.18
CA SER A 44 12.01 7.22 -10.48
C SER A 44 11.13 6.09 -11.03
N ASN A 45 11.34 4.85 -10.58
CA ASN A 45 10.54 3.71 -10.97
C ASN A 45 9.28 3.58 -10.10
N ALA A 46 8.35 4.52 -10.30
CA ALA A 46 7.10 4.60 -9.54
C ALA A 46 5.97 5.19 -10.37
N ILE A 47 4.73 4.82 -10.04
CA ILE A 47 3.53 5.42 -10.59
C ILE A 47 3.06 6.51 -9.63
N LEU A 48 3.23 7.77 -10.03
CA LEU A 48 3.09 8.91 -9.14
C LEU A 48 1.70 9.55 -9.21
N GLY A 49 1.14 9.93 -8.06
CA GLY A 49 -0.07 10.77 -8.00
C GLY A 49 -1.38 10.08 -8.40
N VAL A 50 -1.40 8.74 -8.38
CA VAL A 50 -2.51 7.92 -8.89
C VAL A 50 -3.32 7.21 -7.80
N LEU A 51 -2.80 7.13 -6.57
CA LEU A 51 -3.49 6.51 -5.43
C LEU A 51 -4.60 7.45 -4.90
N LYS A 52 -5.87 7.12 -5.20
CA LYS A 52 -7.03 7.99 -4.85
C LYS A 52 -7.66 7.65 -3.52
N LYS A 53 -7.75 6.37 -3.20
CA LYS A 53 -8.33 5.91 -1.94
C LYS A 53 -7.42 4.85 -1.37
N CYS A 54 -7.19 4.93 -0.07
CA CYS A 54 -6.53 3.91 0.70
C CYS A 54 -7.22 3.85 2.05
N SER A 55 -7.75 2.69 2.39
CA SER A 55 -8.31 2.39 3.71
C SER A 55 -7.53 1.23 4.29
N ALA A 56 -6.98 1.44 5.48
CA ALA A 56 -6.30 0.41 6.25
C ALA A 56 -7.07 0.20 7.55
N THR A 57 -7.46 -1.05 7.81
CA THR A 57 -8.03 -1.45 9.09
C THR A 57 -6.95 -2.19 9.86
N SER A 58 -6.69 -1.77 11.10
CA SER A 58 -5.74 -2.44 11.98
C SER A 58 -6.35 -3.71 12.58
N GLN A 59 -5.50 -4.69 12.89
CA GLN A 59 -5.95 -5.84 13.65
C GLN A 59 -6.45 -5.40 15.03
N ARG A 60 -7.57 -5.94 15.49
CA ARG A 60 -8.09 -5.71 16.85
C ARG A 60 -8.53 -7.02 17.48
N LEU A 61 -7.99 -7.34 18.64
CA LEU A 61 -8.49 -8.45 19.46
C LEU A 61 -9.65 -7.95 20.31
N LEU A 62 -10.80 -8.62 20.25
CA LEU A 62 -11.97 -8.40 21.11
C LEU A 62 -12.16 -9.64 22.00
N PRO A 63 -11.46 -9.71 23.15
CA PRO A 63 -11.50 -10.88 24.04
C PRO A 63 -12.93 -11.21 24.48
N GLU A 64 -13.71 -10.17 24.76
CA GLU A 64 -15.06 -10.24 25.32
C GLU A 64 -16.08 -10.90 24.39
N GLN A 65 -15.80 -10.88 23.07
CA GLN A 65 -16.64 -11.47 22.04
C GLN A 65 -15.99 -12.71 21.41
N GLY A 66 -14.80 -13.11 21.86
CA GLY A 66 -14.02 -14.18 21.25
C GLY A 66 -13.65 -13.92 19.78
N ARG A 67 -13.61 -12.65 19.35
CA ARG A 67 -13.39 -12.26 17.94
C ARG A 67 -12.06 -11.53 17.79
N ALA A 68 -11.36 -11.79 16.69
CA ALA A 68 -10.25 -10.97 16.22
C ALA A 68 -10.66 -10.32 14.90
N GLU A 69 -10.65 -9.00 14.86
CA GLU A 69 -10.76 -8.20 13.64
C GLU A 69 -9.42 -8.27 12.92
N ILE A 70 -9.45 -8.75 11.68
CA ILE A 70 -8.25 -8.97 10.87
C ILE A 70 -7.91 -7.67 10.17
N GLY A 71 -6.62 -7.37 10.08
CA GLY A 71 -6.14 -6.21 9.35
C GLY A 71 -6.42 -6.37 7.86
N ALA A 72 -6.75 -5.27 7.19
CA ALA A 72 -6.96 -5.25 5.75
C ALA A 72 -6.46 -3.93 5.17
N ILE A 73 -5.93 -3.98 3.95
CA ILE A 73 -5.66 -2.78 3.16
C ILE A 73 -6.54 -2.87 1.92
N ASN A 74 -7.34 -1.84 1.66
CA ASN A 74 -8.04 -1.70 0.39
C ASN A 74 -7.62 -0.38 -0.24
N PHE A 75 -7.22 -0.42 -1.51
CA PHE A 75 -6.77 0.78 -2.20
C PHE A 75 -7.27 0.84 -3.64
N GLU A 76 -7.40 2.08 -4.12
CA GLU A 76 -7.88 2.42 -5.46
C GLU A 76 -6.83 3.26 -6.19
N VAL A 77 -6.41 2.78 -7.36
CA VAL A 77 -5.39 3.41 -8.21
C VAL A 77 -6.02 3.79 -9.54
N VAL A 78 -5.90 5.05 -9.93
CA VAL A 78 -6.34 5.52 -11.25
C VAL A 78 -5.28 5.14 -12.28
N ASP A 79 -5.72 4.48 -13.34
CA ASP A 79 -4.83 4.03 -14.41
C ASP A 79 -4.63 5.13 -15.45
N ILE A 80 -3.85 6.15 -15.09
CA ILE A 80 -3.53 7.27 -15.98
C ILE A 80 -2.68 6.74 -17.14
N ALA A 81 -3.12 7.01 -18.36
CA ALA A 81 -2.44 6.60 -19.60
C ALA A 81 -2.13 5.09 -19.70
N GLY A 82 -2.82 4.24 -18.92
CA GLY A 82 -2.58 2.80 -18.93
C GLY A 82 -1.29 2.36 -18.24
N GLN A 83 -0.65 3.21 -17.42
CA GLN A 83 0.62 2.89 -16.77
C GLN A 83 0.54 1.65 -15.88
N LEU A 84 -0.50 1.54 -15.04
CA LEU A 84 -0.66 0.37 -14.17
C LEU A 84 -1.10 -0.85 -14.98
N SER A 85 -1.97 -0.66 -15.98
CA SER A 85 -2.32 -1.74 -16.92
C SER A 85 -1.08 -2.35 -17.59
N TYR A 86 -0.14 -1.52 -18.01
CA TYR A 86 1.10 -1.96 -18.65
C TYR A 86 1.95 -2.80 -17.70
N VAL A 87 2.21 -2.29 -16.50
CA VAL A 87 3.02 -3.02 -15.49
C VAL A 87 2.38 -4.36 -15.11
N LEU A 88 1.06 -4.38 -14.89
CA LEU A 88 0.35 -5.62 -14.56
C LEU A 88 0.41 -6.63 -15.71
N ARG A 89 0.37 -6.18 -16.96
CA ARG A 89 0.47 -7.07 -18.13
C ARG A 89 1.89 -7.63 -18.27
N ASP A 90 2.91 -6.79 -18.13
CA ASP A 90 4.32 -7.18 -18.22
C ASP A 90 4.67 -8.24 -17.16
N GLU A 91 4.25 -8.01 -15.91
CA GLU A 91 4.40 -9.00 -14.84
C GLU A 91 3.69 -10.33 -15.18
N LEU A 92 2.46 -10.27 -15.72
CA LEU A 92 1.71 -11.47 -16.12
C LEU A 92 2.40 -12.24 -17.25
N GLU A 93 2.99 -11.55 -18.22
CA GLU A 93 3.77 -12.18 -19.30
C GLU A 93 5.03 -12.88 -18.77
N GLN A 94 5.59 -12.38 -17.66
CA GLN A 94 6.70 -13.00 -16.93
C GLN A 94 6.25 -14.11 -15.96
N GLY A 95 4.95 -14.45 -15.94
CA GLY A 95 4.37 -15.48 -15.05
C GLY A 95 4.16 -15.00 -13.62
N SER A 96 4.29 -13.70 -13.37
CA SER A 96 4.08 -13.04 -12.09
C SER A 96 2.68 -12.43 -12.02
N SER A 97 2.07 -12.41 -10.85
CA SER A 97 0.79 -11.73 -10.64
C SER A 97 0.84 -10.92 -9.37
N ILE A 98 -0.10 -9.98 -9.21
CA ILE A 98 -0.28 -9.24 -7.96
C ILE A 98 -0.84 -10.12 -6.84
N LYS A 99 -1.56 -11.20 -7.18
CA LYS A 99 -2.12 -12.14 -6.21
C LYS A 99 -1.00 -12.77 -5.38
N GLY A 100 -1.19 -12.83 -4.05
CA GLY A 100 -0.20 -13.41 -3.14
C GLY A 100 1.03 -12.52 -2.93
N ARG A 101 1.11 -11.35 -3.58
CA ARG A 101 2.23 -10.43 -3.40
C ARG A 101 2.08 -9.67 -2.09
N ARG A 102 3.23 -9.43 -1.47
CA ARG A 102 3.33 -8.57 -0.29
C ARG A 102 3.03 -7.13 -0.68
N VAL A 103 2.07 -6.54 0.02
CA VAL A 103 1.70 -5.13 -0.11
C VAL A 103 2.08 -4.41 1.17
N ARG A 104 2.80 -3.30 1.07
CA ARG A 104 3.12 -2.43 2.20
C ARG A 104 2.50 -1.05 1.99
N LEU A 105 1.87 -0.53 3.04
CA LEU A 105 1.40 0.84 3.12
C LEU A 105 2.40 1.67 3.93
N PHE A 106 2.91 2.71 3.31
CA PHE A 106 3.71 3.73 3.97
C PHE A 106 2.93 5.04 4.08
N GLN A 107 3.20 5.77 5.15
CA GLN A 107 2.64 7.07 5.43
C GLN A 107 3.77 8.07 5.66
N GLY A 108 3.58 9.27 5.12
CA GLY A 108 4.40 10.44 5.36
C GLY A 108 3.55 11.70 5.25
N PHE A 109 4.22 12.83 5.12
CA PHE A 109 3.61 14.15 5.06
C PHE A 109 4.20 14.96 3.90
N ALA A 110 3.50 16.02 3.47
CA ALA A 110 4.02 16.94 2.46
C ALA A 110 5.38 17.53 2.90
N GLY A 111 6.36 17.51 1.99
CA GLY A 111 7.72 17.98 2.25
C GLY A 111 8.62 17.00 3.02
N LEU A 112 8.10 15.86 3.47
CA LEU A 112 8.88 14.82 4.13
C LEU A 112 9.63 13.97 3.10
N ASP A 113 10.92 13.71 3.32
CA ASP A 113 11.70 12.84 2.45
C ASP A 113 11.21 11.38 2.50
N TRP A 114 11.30 10.66 1.39
CA TRP A 114 10.91 9.25 1.32
C TRP A 114 11.58 8.36 2.38
N ASP A 115 12.81 8.68 2.77
CA ASP A 115 13.52 7.92 3.78
C ASP A 115 12.90 8.03 5.19
N ASP A 116 12.18 9.13 5.44
CA ASP A 116 11.47 9.40 6.68
C ASP A 116 10.03 8.82 6.70
N PHE A 117 9.56 8.23 5.61
CA PHE A 117 8.22 7.62 5.58
C PHE A 117 8.15 6.39 6.49
N ARG A 118 7.07 6.33 7.27
CA ARG A 118 6.78 5.23 8.19
C ARG A 118 6.04 4.10 7.50
N LEU A 119 6.43 2.86 7.78
CA LEU A 119 5.65 1.67 7.41
C LEU A 119 4.45 1.54 8.36
N GLU A 120 3.23 1.72 7.85
CA GLU A 120 2.00 1.58 8.63
C GLU A 120 1.59 0.12 8.76
N GLN A 121 1.53 -0.59 7.63
CA GLN A 121 0.96 -1.92 7.58
C GLN A 121 1.54 -2.74 6.45
N THR A 122 1.67 -4.06 6.67
CA THR A 122 2.05 -5.05 5.66
C THR A 122 0.94 -6.08 5.55
N GLN A 123 0.52 -6.42 4.33
CA GLN A 123 -0.54 -7.38 4.02
C GLN A 123 -0.18 -8.18 2.76
N ILE A 124 -1.01 -9.16 2.41
CA ILE A 124 -0.92 -9.92 1.15
C ILE A 124 -2.09 -9.54 0.25
N ALA A 125 -1.81 -9.27 -1.02
CA ALA A 125 -2.85 -9.00 -2.03
C ALA A 125 -3.71 -10.24 -2.28
N GLU A 126 -5.04 -10.04 -2.26
CA GLU A 126 -6.01 -11.09 -2.54
C GLU A 126 -6.01 -11.51 -4.02
N ASP A 127 -6.65 -12.65 -4.29
CA ASP A 127 -6.78 -13.26 -5.61
C ASP A 127 -7.41 -12.37 -6.69
N SER A 128 -8.24 -11.40 -6.30
CA SER A 128 -9.01 -10.60 -7.24
C SER A 128 -8.62 -9.14 -7.19
N VAL A 129 -8.09 -8.64 -8.31
CA VAL A 129 -8.07 -7.21 -8.63
C VAL A 129 -9.28 -6.91 -9.50
N SER A 130 -10.01 -5.85 -9.16
CA SER A 130 -11.15 -5.39 -9.95
C SER A 130 -10.80 -4.10 -10.68
N TYR A 131 -11.24 -3.97 -11.92
CA TYR A 131 -11.07 -2.77 -12.73
C TYR A 131 -12.45 -2.21 -13.09
N ALA A 132 -12.68 -0.94 -12.79
CA ALA A 132 -13.92 -0.25 -13.15
C ALA A 132 -13.66 1.24 -13.31
N ALA A 133 -14.27 1.84 -14.35
CA ALA A 133 -14.24 3.28 -14.59
C ALA A 133 -12.82 3.91 -14.60
N GLY A 134 -11.83 3.21 -15.19
CA GLY A 134 -10.47 3.72 -15.28
C GLY A 134 -9.63 3.55 -14.01
N ALA A 135 -10.14 2.85 -13.00
CA ALA A 135 -9.44 2.62 -11.73
C ALA A 135 -9.38 1.13 -11.36
N TYR A 136 -8.23 0.74 -10.82
CA TYR A 136 -8.00 -0.55 -10.20
C TYR A 136 -8.34 -0.48 -8.72
N LYS A 137 -9.07 -1.48 -8.22
CA LYS A 137 -9.34 -1.69 -6.80
C LYS A 137 -8.69 -3.01 -6.38
N VAL A 138 -7.80 -2.89 -5.41
CA VAL A 138 -7.04 -4.00 -4.84
C VAL A 138 -7.45 -4.18 -3.39
N ARG A 139 -7.73 -5.41 -3.02
CA ARG A 139 -7.99 -5.81 -1.64
C ARG A 139 -6.83 -6.64 -1.13
N CYS A 140 -6.41 -6.39 0.09
CA CYS A 140 -5.34 -7.10 0.75
C CYS A 140 -5.83 -7.62 2.10
N ARG A 141 -5.42 -8.84 2.44
CA ARG A 141 -5.72 -9.53 3.69
C ARG A 141 -4.46 -9.93 4.42
N ASP A 142 -4.65 -10.24 5.70
CA ASP A 142 -3.53 -10.48 6.59
C ASP A 142 -2.80 -11.80 6.33
N ILE A 143 -1.47 -11.71 6.42
CA ILE A 143 -0.53 -12.80 6.19
C ILE A 143 -0.76 -13.99 7.15
N GLN A 144 -1.32 -13.74 8.34
CA GLN A 144 -1.53 -14.78 9.35
C GLN A 144 -2.57 -15.85 8.98
N ARG A 145 -3.39 -15.64 7.93
CA ARG A 145 -4.39 -16.63 7.49
C ARG A 145 -3.89 -17.64 6.46
N GLU A 146 -2.86 -17.33 5.67
CA GLU A 146 -2.25 -18.34 4.80
C GLU A 146 -1.71 -19.50 5.64
N MET A 147 -1.08 -19.20 6.77
CA MET A 147 -0.59 -20.21 7.72
C MET A 147 -1.67 -21.10 8.35
N ARG A 148 -2.97 -20.73 8.26
CA ARG A 148 -4.08 -21.52 8.82
C ARG A 148 -4.80 -22.40 7.79
N ARG A 149 -4.40 -22.36 6.51
CA ARG A 149 -5.02 -23.21 5.48
C ARG A 149 -4.42 -24.62 5.40
N ASP A 150 -3.36 -24.91 6.15
CA ASP A 150 -2.63 -26.19 6.11
C ASP A 150 -2.78 -27.06 7.38
N ILE A 151 -3.94 -27.08 8.03
CA ILE A 151 -4.25 -28.04 9.12
C ILE A 151 -5.58 -28.75 8.87
#